data_AF-A0A2S2R1T9-F1
#
_entry.id   AF-A0A2S2R1T9-F1
#
_cell.length_a   1.000
_cell.length_b   1.000
_cell.length_c   1.000
_cell.angle_alpha   90.00
_cell.angle_beta   90.00
_cell.angle_gamma   90.00
#
_symmetry.space_group_name_H-M   'P 1'
#
loop_
_entity.id
_entity.type
_entity.pdbx_description
1 polymer ?
#
loop_
_entity_poly.entity_id
_entity_poly.type
_entity_poly.pdbx_seq_one_letter_code
_entity_poly.pdbx_strand_id
1 'polypeptide(L)'
;LLQDVTNSSRSVCESSVVNKRLTVTFGQSVHLSCFVKMPQVLKVYPVTWYHHSKEKGRYMVSFSRVEKYIATVEGGMVIVGASEEDGGRYDCQLAGALLCTFNLTVDAHRCSPPARSQDYHRVYSDWCHEFQKYKSAMKSWEKKQAQCSSSRQNETAIAQGLLSNELGASPAL
;
A
#
# COMPACT_ATOMS: atom_id res chain seq x y z
N LEU A 1 -35.51 10.90 9.33
CA LEU A 1 -34.58 9.77 9.59
C LEU A 1 -35.20 8.52 9.00
N LEU A 2 -34.44 7.72 8.26
CA LEU A 2 -34.87 6.41 7.73
C LEU A 2 -34.53 5.33 8.76
N GLN A 3 -35.47 4.42 9.02
CA GLN A 3 -35.29 3.33 9.99
C GLN A 3 -36.06 2.08 9.52
N ASP A 4 -35.39 0.92 9.56
CA ASP A 4 -36.01 -0.39 9.32
C ASP A 4 -35.44 -1.40 10.34
N VAL A 5 -36.13 -1.55 11.47
CA VAL A 5 -35.73 -2.48 12.55
C VAL A 5 -36.17 -3.91 12.24
N THR A 6 -37.23 -4.07 11.45
CA THR A 6 -37.83 -5.36 11.10
C THR A 6 -37.19 -6.03 9.89
N ASN A 7 -36.25 -5.35 9.22
CA ASN A 7 -35.62 -5.80 7.97
C ASN A 7 -36.66 -6.15 6.89
N SER A 8 -37.77 -5.42 6.88
CA SER A 8 -38.89 -5.63 5.96
C SER A 8 -38.63 -5.00 4.59
N SER A 9 -37.68 -4.07 4.50
CA SER A 9 -37.40 -3.31 3.28
C SER A 9 -35.89 -3.08 3.11
N ARG A 10 -35.22 -4.07 2.50
CA ARG A 10 -33.76 -4.06 2.29
C ARG A 10 -33.22 -2.91 1.44
N SER A 11 -34.09 -2.22 0.68
CA SER A 11 -33.75 -1.08 -0.17
C SER A 11 -33.87 0.29 0.52
N VAL A 12 -34.25 0.35 1.80
CA VAL A 12 -34.46 1.61 2.56
C VAL A 12 -33.25 2.54 2.51
N CYS A 13 -32.04 1.98 2.47
CA CYS A 13 -30.79 2.76 2.43
C CYS A 13 -30.23 2.97 1.02
N GLU A 14 -30.82 2.38 -0.03
CA GLU A 14 -30.19 2.27 -1.36
C GLU A 14 -29.91 3.63 -2.00
N SER A 15 -30.84 4.58 -1.85
CA SER A 15 -30.68 5.97 -2.32
C SER A 15 -29.61 6.77 -1.56
N SER A 16 -29.25 6.30 -0.36
CA SER A 16 -28.26 6.94 0.52
C SER A 16 -26.87 6.30 0.38
N VAL A 17 -26.72 5.28 -0.46
CA VAL A 17 -25.44 4.60 -0.65
C VAL A 17 -24.45 5.52 -1.36
N VAL A 18 -23.32 5.77 -0.70
CA VAL A 18 -22.25 6.60 -1.25
C VAL A 18 -21.53 5.85 -2.37
N ASN A 19 -21.34 6.56 -3.48
CA ASN A 19 -20.51 6.10 -4.60
C ASN A 19 -19.07 6.61 -4.44
N LYS A 20 -18.14 5.70 -4.16
CA LYS A 20 -16.70 6.00 -3.97
C LYS A 20 -15.96 5.86 -5.29
N ARG A 21 -15.37 6.94 -5.79
CA ARG A 21 -14.51 6.91 -6.99
C ARG A 21 -13.06 6.62 -6.63
N LEU A 22 -12.44 5.68 -7.32
CA LEU A 22 -11.04 5.29 -7.11
C LEU A 22 -10.32 5.19 -8.45
N THR A 23 -9.12 5.77 -8.53
CA THR A 23 -8.24 5.64 -9.69
C THR A 23 -7.01 4.85 -9.28
N VAL A 24 -6.71 3.79 -10.04
CA VAL A 24 -5.62 2.85 -9.77
C VAL A 24 -4.77 2.73 -11.02
N THR A 25 -3.45 2.59 -10.87
CA THR A 25 -2.56 2.42 -12.03
C THR A 25 -2.60 0.97 -12.49
N PHE A 26 -2.41 0.74 -13.79
CA PHE A 26 -2.30 -0.60 -14.35
C PHE A 26 -1.26 -1.45 -13.59
N GLY A 27 -1.62 -2.68 -13.26
CA GLY A 27 -0.78 -3.63 -12.52
C GLY A 27 -0.75 -3.43 -10.99
N GLN A 28 -1.30 -2.34 -10.45
CA GLN A 28 -1.38 -2.17 -8.98
C GLN A 28 -2.48 -3.03 -8.36
N SER A 29 -2.29 -3.42 -7.11
CA SER A 29 -3.35 -4.05 -6.32
C SER A 29 -4.18 -2.99 -5.59
N VAL A 30 -5.50 -3.17 -5.53
CA VAL A 30 -6.43 -2.23 -4.87
C VAL A 30 -7.31 -2.96 -3.87
N HIS A 31 -7.48 -2.35 -2.69
CA HIS A 31 -8.37 -2.85 -1.64
C HIS A 31 -9.67 -2.03 -1.62
N LEU A 32 -10.81 -2.71 -1.79
CA LEU A 32 -12.16 -2.16 -1.72
C LEU A 32 -12.82 -2.61 -0.42
N SER A 33 -13.20 -1.65 0.43
CA SER A 33 -13.94 -1.97 1.66
C SER A 33 -14.94 -0.89 2.07
N CYS A 34 -16.14 -1.32 2.46
CA CYS A 34 -17.15 -0.42 3.01
C CYS A 34 -16.78 0.05 4.44
N PHE A 35 -16.15 -0.82 5.22
CA PHE A 35 -15.74 -0.57 6.60
C PHE A 35 -14.23 -0.65 6.75
N VAL A 36 -13.65 0.23 7.56
CA VAL A 36 -12.24 0.05 8.00
C VAL A 36 -12.14 -1.16 8.95
N LYS A 37 -13.15 -1.34 9.80
CA LYS A 37 -13.32 -2.48 10.68
C LYS A 37 -14.80 -2.83 10.75
N MET A 38 -15.15 -4.05 10.43
CA MET A 38 -16.52 -4.54 10.41
C MET A 38 -17.02 -4.75 11.85
N PRO A 39 -18.20 -4.20 12.21
CA PRO A 39 -18.82 -4.47 13.51
C PRO A 39 -19.00 -5.97 13.72
N GLN A 40 -18.69 -6.47 14.93
CA GLN A 40 -18.71 -7.91 15.23
C GLN A 40 -20.06 -8.58 14.95
N VAL A 41 -21.16 -7.89 15.27
CA VAL A 41 -22.53 -8.34 15.00
C VAL A 41 -22.83 -8.53 13.51
N LEU A 42 -22.10 -7.86 12.62
CA LEU A 42 -22.31 -7.96 11.17
C LEU A 42 -21.48 -9.07 10.52
N LYS A 43 -20.45 -9.61 11.19
CA LYS A 43 -19.54 -10.63 10.63
C LYS A 43 -20.22 -11.97 10.36
N VAL A 44 -21.37 -12.22 10.98
CA VAL A 44 -22.17 -13.44 10.78
C VAL A 44 -22.89 -13.40 9.42
N TYR A 45 -23.12 -12.22 8.86
CA TYR A 45 -23.84 -12.08 7.60
C TYR A 45 -22.90 -12.21 6.40
N PRO A 46 -23.33 -12.91 5.33
CA PRO A 46 -22.51 -13.06 4.14
C PRO A 46 -22.35 -11.73 3.41
N VAL A 47 -21.13 -11.46 2.96
CA VAL A 47 -20.80 -10.34 2.08
C VAL A 47 -20.66 -10.85 0.65
N THR A 48 -21.39 -10.23 -0.28
CA THR A 48 -21.32 -10.55 -1.71
C THR A 48 -20.89 -9.34 -2.51
N TRP A 49 -19.98 -9.56 -3.45
CA TRP A 49 -19.44 -8.52 -4.33
C TRP A 49 -19.96 -8.73 -5.75
N TYR A 50 -20.36 -7.65 -6.40
CA TYR A 50 -20.77 -7.63 -7.80
C TYR A 50 -19.89 -6.68 -8.58
N HIS A 51 -19.44 -7.10 -9.76
CA HIS A 51 -18.77 -6.25 -10.72
C HIS A 51 -19.69 -5.99 -11.91
N HIS A 52 -19.76 -4.72 -12.32
CA HIS A 52 -20.47 -4.26 -13.49
C HIS A 52 -19.45 -3.88 -14.56
N SER A 53 -19.12 -4.83 -15.43
CA SER A 53 -18.26 -4.58 -16.58
C SER A 53 -19.09 -4.21 -17.80
N LYS A 54 -18.47 -3.52 -18.76
CA LYS A 54 -19.11 -3.18 -20.04
C LYS A 54 -19.49 -4.43 -20.85
N GLU A 55 -18.70 -5.49 -20.73
CA GLU A 55 -18.83 -6.70 -21.56
C GLU A 55 -19.78 -7.74 -20.97
N LYS A 56 -19.68 -8.01 -19.66
CA LYS A 56 -20.43 -9.07 -18.98
C LYS A 56 -21.65 -8.56 -18.23
N GLY A 57 -21.86 -7.24 -18.23
CA GLY A 57 -22.86 -6.61 -17.38
C GLY A 57 -22.56 -6.84 -15.91
N ARG A 58 -23.60 -7.10 -15.11
CA ARG A 58 -23.48 -7.37 -13.68
C ARG A 58 -23.24 -8.86 -13.44
N TYR A 59 -22.14 -9.21 -12.77
CA TYR A 59 -21.87 -10.57 -12.33
C TYR A 59 -21.34 -10.60 -10.90
N MET A 60 -21.58 -11.71 -10.19
CA MET A 60 -21.05 -11.94 -8.85
C MET A 60 -19.55 -12.26 -8.95
N VAL A 61 -18.75 -11.57 -8.15
CA VAL A 61 -17.31 -11.84 -8.07
C VAL A 61 -17.09 -13.17 -7.35
N SER A 62 -16.32 -14.06 -7.99
CA SER A 62 -15.95 -15.35 -7.40
C SER A 62 -14.54 -15.28 -6.82
N PHE A 63 -14.43 -15.58 -5.52
CA PHE A 63 -13.15 -15.69 -4.81
C PHE A 63 -12.47 -17.05 -5.00
N SER A 64 -13.03 -17.94 -5.82
CA SER A 64 -12.38 -19.23 -6.14
C SER A 64 -11.07 -19.05 -6.91
N ARG A 65 -10.92 -17.93 -7.63
CA ARG A 65 -9.68 -17.54 -8.33
C ARG A 65 -8.87 -16.61 -7.43
N VAL A 66 -8.17 -17.19 -6.45
CA VAL A 66 -7.38 -16.48 -5.44
C VAL A 66 -6.34 -15.54 -6.05
N GLU A 67 -5.88 -15.84 -7.28
CA GLU A 67 -4.90 -15.02 -8.00
C GLU A 67 -5.42 -13.61 -8.37
N LYS A 68 -6.73 -13.44 -8.57
CA LYS A 68 -7.30 -12.14 -8.99
C LYS A 68 -8.05 -11.42 -7.90
N TYR A 69 -8.91 -12.13 -7.18
CA TYR A 69 -9.75 -11.56 -6.14
C TYR A 69 -9.50 -12.26 -4.82
N ILE A 70 -9.13 -11.49 -3.79
CA ILE A 70 -8.87 -12.00 -2.45
C ILE A 70 -9.91 -11.39 -1.51
N ALA A 71 -10.64 -12.24 -0.79
CA ALA A 71 -11.55 -11.80 0.26
C ALA A 71 -10.75 -11.43 1.53
N THR A 72 -11.15 -10.35 2.19
CA THR A 72 -10.57 -9.94 3.47
C THR A 72 -11.47 -10.32 4.63
N VAL A 73 -10.88 -10.47 5.83
CA VAL A 73 -11.61 -10.82 7.07
C VAL A 73 -12.65 -9.77 7.50
N GLU A 74 -12.53 -8.54 7.01
CA GLU A 74 -13.46 -7.44 7.30
C GLU A 74 -14.53 -7.27 6.21
N GLY A 75 -14.70 -8.27 5.33
CA GLY A 75 -15.70 -8.26 4.25
C GLY A 75 -15.31 -7.43 3.02
N GLY A 76 -14.12 -6.83 3.03
CA GLY A 76 -13.52 -6.18 1.87
C GLY A 76 -13.01 -7.18 0.83
N MET A 77 -12.62 -6.66 -0.34
CA MET A 77 -12.02 -7.40 -1.43
C MET A 77 -10.75 -6.71 -1.91
N VAL A 78 -9.70 -7.49 -2.19
CA VAL A 78 -8.51 -7.01 -2.90
C VAL A 78 -8.55 -7.52 -4.33
N ILE A 79 -8.36 -6.59 -5.27
CA ILE A 79 -8.12 -6.90 -6.69
C ILE A 79 -6.62 -6.85 -6.90
N VAL A 80 -6.04 -7.97 -7.34
CA VAL A 80 -4.60 -8.09 -7.59
C VAL A 80 -4.32 -7.76 -9.05
N GLY A 81 -3.30 -6.92 -9.29
CA GLY A 81 -2.84 -6.60 -10.65
C GLY A 81 -3.96 -6.02 -11.51
N ALA A 82 -4.44 -4.82 -11.19
CA ALA A 82 -5.54 -4.18 -11.89
C ALA A 82 -5.26 -4.03 -13.39
N SER A 83 -6.16 -4.55 -14.22
CA SER A 83 -6.15 -4.43 -15.68
C SER A 83 -7.32 -3.54 -16.14
N GLU A 84 -7.33 -3.10 -17.40
CA GLU A 84 -8.42 -2.25 -17.91
C GLU A 84 -9.81 -2.91 -17.79
N GLU A 85 -9.87 -4.24 -17.83
CA GLU A 85 -11.10 -5.03 -17.66
C GLU A 85 -11.68 -4.98 -16.24
N ASP A 86 -10.87 -4.64 -15.23
CA ASP A 86 -11.33 -4.38 -13.85
C ASP A 86 -11.94 -2.99 -13.70
N GLY A 87 -11.86 -2.14 -14.72
CA GLY A 87 -12.53 -0.85 -14.71
C GLY A 87 -14.04 -1.03 -14.70
N GLY A 88 -14.73 -0.33 -13.78
CA GLY A 88 -16.18 -0.44 -13.68
C GLY A 88 -16.73 -0.15 -12.29
N ARG A 89 -18.02 -0.47 -12.14
CA ARG A 89 -18.73 -0.30 -10.87
C ARG A 89 -18.66 -1.60 -10.06
N TYR A 90 -18.30 -1.50 -8.79
CA TYR A 90 -18.33 -2.60 -7.84
C TYR A 90 -19.36 -2.32 -6.75
N ASP A 91 -20.26 -3.26 -6.52
CA ASP A 91 -21.27 -3.18 -5.47
C ASP A 91 -20.98 -4.22 -4.39
N CYS A 92 -20.95 -3.78 -3.14
CA CYS A 92 -20.85 -4.65 -1.97
C CYS A 92 -22.22 -4.77 -1.32
N GLN A 93 -22.70 -6.00 -1.15
CA GLN A 93 -23.96 -6.30 -0.49
C GLN A 93 -23.70 -7.10 0.79
N LEU A 94 -24.44 -6.75 1.85
CA LEU A 94 -24.45 -7.48 3.12
C LEU A 94 -25.85 -8.06 3.31
N ALA A 95 -25.96 -9.39 3.41
CA ALA A 95 -27.26 -10.09 3.49
C ALA A 95 -28.27 -9.67 2.40
N GLY A 96 -27.78 -9.28 1.22
CA GLY A 96 -28.58 -8.83 0.07
C GLY A 96 -29.02 -7.36 0.09
N ALA A 97 -28.63 -6.57 1.09
CA ALA A 97 -28.80 -5.11 1.08
C ALA A 97 -27.52 -4.44 0.54
N LEU A 98 -27.66 -3.43 -0.33
CA LEU A 98 -26.53 -2.67 -0.85
C LEU A 98 -25.88 -1.84 0.26
N LEU A 99 -24.59 -2.07 0.51
CA LEU A 99 -23.84 -1.42 1.58
C LEU A 99 -23.00 -0.25 1.06
N CYS A 100 -22.24 -0.47 -0.01
CA CYS A 100 -21.48 0.58 -0.67
C CYS A 100 -21.20 0.27 -2.14
N THR A 101 -20.95 1.32 -2.91
CA THR A 101 -20.60 1.24 -4.33
C THR A 101 -19.25 1.90 -4.57
N PHE A 102 -18.43 1.26 -5.40
CA PHE A 102 -17.18 1.82 -5.91
C PHE A 102 -17.23 1.98 -7.41
N ASN A 103 -16.60 3.02 -7.93
CA ASN A 103 -16.32 3.20 -9.34
C ASN A 103 -14.79 3.21 -9.53
N LEU A 104 -14.27 2.12 -10.08
CA LEU A 104 -12.85 1.91 -10.32
C LEU A 104 -12.49 2.35 -11.75
N THR A 105 -11.51 3.25 -11.86
CA THR A 105 -10.91 3.64 -13.13
C THR A 105 -9.44 3.20 -13.14
N VAL A 106 -9.04 2.43 -14.15
CA VAL A 106 -7.65 1.98 -14.29
C VAL A 106 -6.91 2.89 -15.26
N ASP A 107 -5.83 3.52 -14.79
CA ASP A 107 -4.95 4.38 -15.59
C ASP A 107 -3.83 3.53 -16.20
N ALA A 108 -4.00 3.17 -17.48
CA ALA A 108 -2.99 2.48 -18.27
C ALA A 108 -1.95 3.44 -18.89
N HIS A 109 -2.23 4.73 -18.95
CA HIS A 109 -1.39 5.69 -19.68
C HIS A 109 -0.11 6.01 -18.90
N ARG A 110 -0.13 5.92 -17.56
CA ARG A 110 1.08 6.05 -16.73
C ARG A 110 2.08 4.92 -16.87
N CYS A 111 1.68 3.78 -17.43
CA CYS A 111 2.57 2.66 -17.74
C CYS A 111 3.00 2.64 -19.23
N SER A 112 2.52 3.58 -20.04
CA SER A 112 2.92 3.68 -21.44
C SER A 112 4.31 4.33 -21.56
N PRO A 113 5.15 3.90 -22.53
CA PRO A 113 6.38 4.61 -22.84
C PRO A 113 6.05 6.07 -23.19
N PRO A 114 6.87 7.05 -22.75
CA PRO A 114 6.60 8.45 -23.04
C PRO A 114 6.43 8.67 -24.56
N ALA A 115 5.30 9.22 -24.99
CA ALA A 115 4.99 9.31 -26.43
C ALA A 115 5.73 10.46 -27.14
N ARG A 116 6.28 11.44 -26.39
CA ARG A 116 6.96 12.62 -26.93
C ARG A 116 8.38 12.73 -26.39
N SER A 117 9.29 13.24 -27.22
CA SER A 117 10.71 13.44 -26.85
C SER A 117 10.90 14.30 -25.60
N GLN A 118 10.05 15.31 -25.39
CA GLN A 118 10.11 16.17 -24.20
C GLN A 118 9.82 15.40 -22.90
N ASP A 119 8.90 14.41 -22.95
CA ASP A 119 8.58 13.59 -21.79
C ASP A 119 9.73 12.63 -21.45
N TYR A 120 10.44 12.11 -22.47
CA TYR A 120 11.68 11.35 -22.27
C TYR A 120 12.77 12.15 -21.57
N HIS A 121 13.01 13.40 -22.00
CA HIS A 121 14.03 14.26 -21.39
C HIS A 121 13.69 14.56 -19.93
N ARG A 122 12.41 14.75 -19.62
CA ARG A 122 11.94 14.96 -18.24
C ARG A 122 12.18 13.73 -17.37
N VAL A 123 11.74 12.56 -17.81
CA VAL A 123 11.96 11.30 -17.07
C VAL A 123 13.45 11.06 -16.84
N TYR A 124 14.28 11.25 -17.86
CA TYR A 124 15.74 11.09 -17.75
C TYR A 124 16.36 12.09 -16.76
N SER A 125 15.92 13.35 -16.77
CA SER A 125 16.37 14.37 -15.83
C SER A 125 15.99 14.03 -14.39
N ASP A 126 14.76 13.56 -14.16
CA ASP A 126 14.28 13.16 -12.84
C ASP A 126 15.08 11.98 -12.30
N TRP A 127 15.33 10.96 -13.13
CA TRP A 127 16.21 9.83 -12.79
C TRP A 127 17.64 10.27 -12.47
N CYS A 128 18.21 11.19 -13.27
CA CYS A 128 19.55 11.70 -13.05
C CYS A 128 19.64 12.46 -11.71
N HIS A 129 18.65 13.28 -11.38
CA HIS A 129 18.57 13.97 -10.10
C HIS A 129 18.46 13.00 -8.91
N GLU A 130 17.58 12.01 -8.97
CA GLU A 130 17.47 11.01 -7.90
C GLU A 130 18.75 10.18 -7.75
N PHE A 131 19.41 9.85 -8.86
CA PHE A 131 20.69 9.15 -8.81
C PHE A 131 21.81 9.99 -8.20
N GLN A 132 21.84 11.30 -8.47
CA GLN A 132 22.80 12.21 -7.83
C GLN A 132 22.53 12.35 -6.33
N LYS A 133 21.25 12.44 -5.93
CA LYS A 133 20.88 12.42 -4.50
C LYS A 133 21.37 11.14 -3.84
N TYR A 134 21.12 9.98 -4.45
CA TYR A 134 21.61 8.69 -3.96
C TYR A 134 23.14 8.69 -3.78
N LYS A 135 23.90 9.11 -4.79
CA LYS A 135 25.37 9.20 -4.69
C LYS A 135 25.84 10.09 -3.54
N SER A 136 25.20 11.24 -3.37
CA SER A 136 25.57 12.19 -2.30
C SER A 136 25.27 11.61 -0.91
N ALA A 137 24.11 10.95 -0.75
CA ALA A 137 23.72 10.26 0.46
C ALA A 137 24.69 9.11 0.77
N MET A 138 25.08 8.32 -0.23
CA MET A 138 26.07 7.25 -0.07
C MET A 138 27.43 7.77 0.36
N LYS A 139 27.97 8.81 -0.30
CA LYS A 139 29.24 9.42 0.13
C LYS A 139 29.18 9.98 1.56
N SER A 140 28.06 10.60 1.92
CA SER A 140 27.83 11.09 3.29
C SER A 140 27.80 9.93 4.28
N TRP A 141 27.15 8.82 3.93
CA TRP A 141 27.09 7.62 4.75
C TRP A 141 28.48 6.98 4.91
N GLU A 142 29.24 6.80 3.82
CA GLU A 142 30.62 6.28 3.84
C GLU A 142 31.52 7.12 4.74
N LYS A 143 31.43 8.45 4.64
CA LYS A 143 32.19 9.37 5.50
C LYS A 143 31.83 9.20 6.98
N LYS A 144 30.54 9.11 7.30
CA LYS A 144 30.08 8.88 8.69
C LYS A 144 30.53 7.51 9.20
N GLN A 145 30.47 6.47 8.36
CA GLN A 145 30.95 5.14 8.72
C GLN A 145 32.46 5.13 8.99
N ALA A 146 33.25 5.80 8.15
CA ALA A 146 34.70 5.95 8.35
C ALA A 146 35.03 6.71 9.65
N GLN A 147 34.26 7.74 10.00
CA GLN A 147 34.41 8.46 11.27
C GLN A 147 34.08 7.58 12.48
N CYS A 148 33.01 6.78 12.40
CA CYS A 148 32.66 5.84 13.46
C CYS A 148 33.69 4.70 13.60
N SER A 149 34.26 4.20 12.50
CA SER A 149 35.31 3.17 12.55
C SER A 149 36.65 3.72 13.05
N SER A 150 37.03 4.94 12.68
CA SER A 150 38.23 5.61 13.21
C SER A 150 38.08 6.00 14.69
N SER A 151 36.87 6.38 15.13
CA SER A 151 36.61 6.69 16.54
C SER A 151 36.77 5.45 17.44
N ARG A 152 36.40 4.26 16.94
CA ARG A 152 36.63 2.98 17.65
C ARG A 152 38.10 2.63 17.81
N GLN A 153 38.97 3.05 16.88
CA GLN A 153 40.42 2.84 16.98
C GLN A 153 41.08 3.81 17.97
N ASN A 154 40.61 5.06 18.03
CA ASN A 154 41.12 6.03 19.01
C ASN A 154 40.68 5.70 20.45
N GLU A 155 39.48 5.16 20.67
CA GLU A 155 39.06 4.69 22.00
C GLU A 155 39.88 3.48 22.48
N THR A 156 40.27 2.58 21.58
CA THR A 156 41.15 1.44 21.92
C THR A 156 42.60 1.86 22.14
N ALA A 157 43.10 2.87 21.42
CA ALA A 157 44.45 3.43 21.65
C ALA A 157 44.57 4.19 22.97
N ILE A 158 43.54 4.94 23.39
CA ILE A 158 43.52 5.64 24.69
C ILE A 158 43.41 4.62 25.85
N ALA A 159 42.62 3.55 25.69
CA ALA A 159 42.51 2.48 26.68
C ALA A 159 43.82 1.67 26.81
N GLN A 160 44.59 1.49 25.74
CA GLN A 160 45.89 0.81 25.78
C GLN A 160 47.03 1.70 26.32
N GLY A 161 46.99 3.02 26.09
CA GLY A 161 47.99 3.95 26.64
C GLY A 161 47.91 4.17 28.16
N LEU A 162 46.75 3.90 28.77
CA LEU A 162 46.55 3.97 30.22
C LEU A 162 47.00 2.71 30.99
N LEU A 163 47.17 1.56 30.31
CA LEU A 163 47.60 0.30 30.92
C LEU A 163 49.12 0.05 30.86
N SER A 164 49.89 0.89 30.18
CA SER A 164 51.35 0.73 30.03
C SER A 164 52.19 1.57 30.99
N ASN A 165 51.60 2.44 31.80
CA ASN A 165 52.34 3.33 32.73
C ASN A 165 52.39 2.86 34.19
N GLU A 166 51.85 1.68 34.54
CA GLU A 166 51.78 1.17 35.93
C GLU A 166 52.72 -0.03 36.19
N LEU A 167 53.87 -0.11 35.51
CA LEU A 167 54.91 -1.12 35.79
C LEU A 167 56.28 -0.45 35.91
N GLY A 168 56.52 0.22 37.03
CA GLY A 168 57.80 0.92 37.25
C GLY A 168 58.01 1.51 38.64
N ALA A 169 57.64 0.80 39.72
CA ALA A 169 58.14 1.13 41.05
C ALA A 169 58.11 -0.10 41.98
N SER A 170 59.23 -0.83 42.03
CA SER A 170 59.50 -1.79 43.11
C SER A 170 60.06 -1.02 44.31
N PRO A 171 59.52 -1.15 45.54
CA PRO A 171 60.16 -0.57 46.71
C PRO A 171 61.30 -1.48 47.18
N ALA A 172 62.41 -0.85 47.54
CA ALA A 172 63.55 -1.47 48.20
C ALA A 172 63.22 -1.74 49.69
N LEU A 173 63.68 -2.89 50.17
CA LEU A 173 64.13 -3.12 51.55
C LEU A 173 65.43 -3.94 51.48
#